data_AF-A0A6M1M5I7-F1
#
_entry.id   AF-A0A6M1M5I7-F1
#
_cell.length_a   1.000
_cell.length_b   1.000
_cell.length_c   1.000
_cell.angle_alpha   90.00
_cell.angle_beta   90.00
_cell.angle_gamma   90.00
#
_symmetry.space_group_name_H-M   'P 1'
#
loop_
_entity.id
_entity.type
_entity.pdbx_description
1 polymer ?
#
loop_
_entity_poly.entity_id
_entity_poly.type
_entity_poly.pdbx_seq_one_letter_code
_entity_poly.pdbx_strand_id
1 'polypeptide(L)' 'MTDPTETPVSSPEPLADSSAEPLADEEAFHIPDDIALALIEFAAVEQRSRGEAICLILREYLRAKGYLRGSGPA' A
#
# COMPACT_ATOMS: atom_id res chain seq x y z
N MET A 1 -0.62 -5.37 56.54
CA MET A 1 0.10 -6.09 55.47
C MET A 1 -0.38 -5.49 54.16
N THR A 2 0.25 -4.38 53.75
CA THR A 2 1.20 -4.25 52.61
C THR A 2 0.48 -3.92 51.31
N ASP A 3 0.44 -2.62 50.99
CA ASP A 3 0.52 -2.13 49.62
C ASP A 3 2.02 -2.12 49.21
N PRO A 4 2.34 -2.53 47.98
CA PRO A 4 3.19 -1.67 47.16
C PRO A 4 2.75 -1.60 45.68
N THR A 5 2.58 -0.37 45.22
CA THR A 5 3.02 0.19 43.92
C THR A 5 3.93 -0.71 43.07
N GLU A 6 3.56 -0.98 41.81
CA GLU A 6 4.40 -0.71 40.63
C GLU A 6 3.66 -1.03 39.30
N THR A 7 3.56 -0.01 38.45
CA THR A 7 3.23 -0.12 37.03
C THR A 7 4.54 -0.28 36.25
N PRO A 8 4.68 -1.27 35.35
CA PRO A 8 5.53 -1.09 34.19
C PRO A 8 4.66 -1.00 32.93
N VAL A 9 4.62 0.21 32.36
CA VAL A 9 4.37 0.41 30.93
C VAL A 9 5.53 -0.24 30.17
N SER A 10 5.26 -1.33 29.47
CA SER A 10 6.07 -1.96 28.41
C SER A 10 5.18 -3.03 27.79
N SER A 11 4.82 -3.06 26.52
CA SER A 11 5.37 -2.48 25.29
C SER A 11 4.20 -2.35 24.30
N PRO A 12 4.28 -1.54 23.22
CA PRO A 12 3.30 -1.65 22.16
C PRO A 12 3.51 -3.00 21.46
N GLU A 13 2.66 -3.98 21.78
CA GLU A 13 2.47 -5.13 20.90
C GLU A 13 2.00 -4.57 19.56
N PRO A 14 2.66 -4.89 18.42
CA PRO A 14 2.06 -4.58 17.15
C PRO A 14 0.80 -5.45 17.08
N LEU A 15 -0.36 -4.82 16.96
CA LEU A 15 -1.57 -5.43 16.45
C LEU A 15 -1.27 -5.86 15.00
N ALA A 16 -0.50 -6.94 14.86
CA ALA A 16 -0.40 -7.72 13.64
C ALA A 16 -1.72 -8.48 13.56
N ASP A 17 -2.67 -7.85 12.88
CA ASP A 17 -3.90 -8.46 12.42
C ASP A 17 -3.53 -9.72 11.60
N SER A 18 -3.62 -10.87 12.26
CA SER A 18 -3.44 -12.19 11.67
C SER A 18 -4.65 -12.48 10.78
N SER A 19 -4.56 -12.11 9.49
CA SER A 19 -5.35 -12.67 8.38
C SER A 19 -4.78 -12.23 7.02
N ALA A 20 -3.49 -12.43 6.81
CA ALA A 20 -2.92 -12.41 5.46
C ALA A 20 -2.19 -13.73 5.25
N GLU A 21 -2.86 -14.65 4.55
CA GLU A 21 -2.24 -15.83 3.96
C GLU A 21 -0.94 -15.40 3.26
N PRO A 22 0.19 -16.13 3.42
CA PRO A 22 1.41 -15.82 2.70
C PRO A 22 1.18 -16.20 1.23
N LEU A 23 0.81 -15.23 0.40
CA LEU A 23 0.91 -15.35 -1.06
C LEU A 23 2.40 -15.56 -1.38
N ALA A 24 2.78 -16.83 -1.50
CA ALA A 24 4.11 -17.27 -1.84
C ALA A 24 4.53 -16.68 -3.20
N ASP A 25 5.69 -16.01 -3.21
CA ASP A 25 6.40 -15.53 -4.40
C ASP A 25 5.66 -14.54 -5.32
N GLU A 26 4.99 -13.53 -4.75
CA GLU A 26 4.88 -12.27 -5.49
C GLU A 26 6.27 -11.61 -5.48
N GLU A 27 7.02 -11.76 -6.57
CA GLU A 27 8.28 -11.04 -6.77
C GLU A 27 7.97 -9.55 -6.70
N ALA A 28 8.15 -8.98 -5.50
CA ALA A 28 7.86 -7.59 -5.23
C ALA A 28 8.73 -6.75 -6.16
N PHE A 29 8.11 -6.19 -7.20
CA PHE A 29 8.83 -5.39 -8.17
C PHE A 29 9.41 -4.16 -7.45
N HIS A 30 10.72 -3.97 -7.56
CA HIS A 30 11.39 -2.85 -6.92
C HIS A 30 11.06 -1.57 -7.68
N ILE A 31 10.36 -0.65 -7.02
CA ILE A 31 10.11 0.70 -7.52
C ILE A 31 11.25 1.59 -7.00
N PRO A 32 11.93 2.37 -7.87
CA PRO A 32 12.91 3.36 -7.43
C PRO A 32 12.33 4.35 -6.40
N ASP A 33 13.13 4.79 -5.43
CA ASP A 33 12.67 5.58 -4.27
C ASP A 33 12.01 6.91 -4.69
N ASP A 34 12.54 7.58 -5.70
CA ASP A 34 11.99 8.81 -6.26
C ASP A 34 10.59 8.59 -6.84
N ILE A 35 10.40 7.48 -7.56
CA ILE A 35 9.09 7.08 -8.09
C ILE A 35 8.15 6.65 -6.95
N ALA A 36 8.65 5.98 -5.92
CA ALA A 36 7.85 5.59 -4.77
C ALA A 36 7.32 6.83 -4.01
N LEU A 37 8.15 7.85 -3.83
CA LEU A 37 7.74 9.13 -3.23
C LEU A 37 6.68 9.84 -4.09
N ALA A 38 6.90 9.94 -5.39
CA ALA A 38 5.92 10.54 -6.30
C ALA A 38 4.57 9.79 -6.29
N LEU A 39 4.60 8.46 -6.19
CA LEU A 39 3.38 7.65 -6.08
C LEU A 39 2.63 7.88 -4.77
N ILE A 40 3.34 8.09 -3.65
CA ILE A 40 2.73 8.41 -2.36
C ILE A 40 2.04 9.77 -2.42
N GLU A 41 2.71 10.79 -2.98
CA GLU A 41 2.14 12.13 -3.15
C GLU A 41 0.91 12.11 -4.04
N PHE A 42 0.99 11.43 -5.20
CA PHE A 42 -0.14 11.28 -6.11
C PHE A 42 -1.33 10.58 -5.43
N ALA A 43 -1.08 9.47 -4.72
CA ALA A 43 -2.11 8.74 -4.00
C ALA A 43 -2.79 9.61 -2.93
N ALA A 44 -2.02 10.44 -2.22
CA ALA A 44 -2.55 11.38 -1.23
C ALA A 44 -3.44 12.46 -1.87
N VAL A 45 -3.02 13.06 -2.99
CA VAL A 45 -3.78 14.10 -3.70
C VAL A 45 -5.09 13.54 -4.26
N GLU A 46 -5.05 12.35 -4.86
CA GLU A 46 -6.22 11.69 -5.46
C GLU A 46 -7.11 10.97 -4.43
N GLN A 47 -6.72 10.98 -3.14
CA GLN A 47 -7.38 10.25 -2.05
C GLN A 47 -7.55 8.74 -2.37
N ARG A 48 -6.48 8.12 -2.87
CA ARG A 48 -6.43 6.70 -3.26
C ARG A 48 -5.40 5.95 -2.43
N SER A 49 -5.54 4.64 -2.39
CA SER A 49 -4.45 3.78 -1.95
C SER A 49 -3.31 3.77 -2.97
N ARG A 50 -2.09 3.47 -2.51
CA ARG A 50 -0.92 3.30 -3.39
C ARG A 50 -1.17 2.25 -4.48
N GLY A 51 -1.82 1.15 -4.16
CA GLY A 51 -2.17 0.09 -5.12
C GLY A 51 -3.12 0.58 -6.21
N GLU A 52 -4.17 1.32 -5.84
CA GLU A 52 -5.11 1.91 -6.82
C GLU A 52 -4.42 2.93 -7.73
N ALA A 53 -3.54 3.77 -7.17
CA ALA A 53 -2.74 4.71 -7.94
C ALA A 53 -1.87 4.02 -8.99
N ILE A 54 -1.17 2.94 -8.60
CA ILE A 54 -0.36 2.12 -9.52
C ILE A 54 -1.24 1.55 -10.63
N CYS A 55 -2.39 0.96 -10.29
CA CYS A 55 -3.33 0.40 -11.26
C CYS A 55 -3.87 1.47 -12.24
N LEU A 56 -4.16 2.68 -11.76
CA LEU A 56 -4.61 3.80 -12.60
C LEU A 56 -3.54 4.22 -13.60
N ILE A 57 -2.31 4.44 -13.12
CA ILE A 57 -1.18 4.86 -13.95
C ILE A 57 -0.87 3.78 -15.00
N LEU A 58 -0.84 2.51 -14.59
CA LEU A 58 -0.58 1.40 -15.50
C LEU A 58 -1.67 1.27 -16.57
N ARG A 59 -2.94 1.40 -16.17
CA ARG A 59 -4.07 1.38 -17.11
C ARG A 59 -3.94 2.47 -18.17
N GLU A 60 -3.62 3.70 -17.77
CA GLU A 60 -3.47 4.81 -18.70
C GLU A 60 -2.27 4.62 -19.63
N TYR A 61 -1.14 4.18 -19.09
CA TYR A 61 0.04 3.82 -19.88
C TYR A 61 -0.29 2.76 -20.94
N LEU A 62 -0.97 1.67 -20.55
CA LEU A 62 -1.32 0.59 -21.45
C LEU A 62 -2.31 1.03 -22.54
N ARG A 63 -3.25 1.93 -22.23
CA ARG A 63 -4.12 2.56 -23.25
C ARG A 63 -3.34 3.43 -24.22
N ALA A 64 -2.46 4.29 -23.71
CA ALA A 64 -1.64 5.18 -24.53
C ALA A 64 -0.73 4.39 -25.49
N LYS A 65 -0.28 3.20 -25.07
CA LYS A 65 0.50 2.28 -25.91
C LYS A 65 -0.34 1.38 -26.82
N GLY A 66 -1.67 1.45 -26.74
CA GLY A 66 -2.58 0.64 -27.54
C GLY A 66 -2.69 -0.82 -27.11
N TYR A 67 -2.17 -1.19 -25.94
CA TYR A 67 -2.30 -2.54 -25.37
C TYR A 67 -3.72 -2.80 -24.86
N LEU A 68 -4.42 -1.77 -24.39
CA LEU A 68 -5.83 -1.87 -24.01
C LEU A 68 -6.70 -1.23 -25.10
N ARG A 69 -7.57 -2.04 -25.74
CA ARG A 69 -8.58 -1.53 -26.68
C ARG A 69 -9.84 -1.11 -25.92
N GLY A 70 -10.21 0.16 -26.04
CA GLY A 70 -11.49 0.70 -25.58
C GLY A 70 -11.40 1.64 -24.37
N SER A 71 -11.94 2.84 -24.55
CA SER A 71 -12.44 3.71 -23.50
C SER A 71 -13.88 4.10 -23.85
N GLY A 72 -14.80 3.15 -23.79
CA GLY A 72 -16.22 3.49 -23.73
C GLY A 72 -16.63 3.61 -22.26
N PRO A 73 -17.33 4.67 -21.83
CA PRO A 73 -18.00 4.64 -20.54
C PRO A 73 -18.98 3.47 -20.53
N ALA A 74 -18.97 2.68 -19.45
CA ALA A 74 -20.02 1.72 -19.16
C ALA A 74 -21.24 2.45 -18.58
#